data_AF-A0A0F0LT06-F1
#
_entry.id   AF-A0A0F0LT06-F1
#
_cell.length_a   1.000
_cell.length_b   1.000
_cell.length_c   1.000
_cell.angle_alpha   90.00
_cell.angle_beta   90.00
_cell.angle_gamma   90.00
#
_symmetry.space_group_name_H-M   'P 1'
#
loop_
_entity.id
_entity.type
_entity.pdbx_description
1 polymer ?
#
loop_
_entity_poly.entity_id
_entity_poly.type
_entity_poly.pdbx_seq_one_letter_code
_entity_poly.pdbx_strand_id
1 'polypeptide(L)' 'MSAEDDGAVEIQVLRGSATEEELAALIAVLSEAFVAEEADAVAAEKPVSAWGRTQRGLRAPLRRDIPWGRFSG' A
#
# COMPACT_ATOMS: atom_id res chain seq x y z
N MET A 1 -7.50 -5.52 22.70
CA MET A 1 -6.10 -5.10 22.90
C MET A 1 -5.66 -4.51 21.58
N SER A 2 -5.17 -3.27 21.63
CA SER A 2 -5.37 -2.18 20.66
C SER A 2 -4.84 -2.42 19.24
N ALA A 3 -5.54 -1.85 18.26
CA ALA A 3 -5.19 -1.79 16.85
C ALA A 3 -4.81 -0.35 16.44
N GLU A 4 -3.96 0.31 17.23
CA GLU A 4 -3.62 1.74 17.07
C GLU A 4 -2.10 2.00 16.87
N ASP A 5 -1.32 0.99 16.49
CA ASP A 5 0.15 1.09 16.43
C ASP A 5 0.75 1.09 15.00
N ASP A 6 -0.07 1.16 13.95
CA ASP A 6 0.41 1.01 12.56
C ASP A 6 1.20 2.24 12.03
N GLY A 7 1.58 3.17 12.90
CA GLY A 7 2.26 4.42 12.52
C GLY A 7 3.15 5.05 13.59
N ALA A 8 3.42 4.39 14.72
CA ALA A 8 4.32 4.93 15.73
C ALA A 8 5.79 4.71 15.32
N VAL A 9 6.57 5.79 15.21
CA VAL A 9 8.01 5.71 14.94
C VAL A 9 8.75 5.43 16.25
N GLU A 10 9.38 4.25 16.35
CA GLU A 10 10.19 3.85 17.50
C GLU A 10 11.69 4.17 17.26
N ILE A 11 12.34 4.81 18.24
CA ILE A 11 13.78 5.08 18.24
C ILE A 11 14.43 4.37 19.43
N GLN A 12 15.33 3.43 19.16
CA GLN A 12 16.11 2.71 20.18
C GLN A 12 17.60 3.02 20.09
N VAL A 13 18.20 3.45 21.20
CA VAL A 13 19.66 3.66 21.32
C VAL A 13 20.32 2.38 21.85
N LEU A 14 21.01 1.64 20.97
CA LEU A 14 21.60 0.35 21.31
C LEU A 14 22.92 0.44 22.10
N ARG A 15 23.62 1.58 22.02
CA ARG A 15 24.92 1.79 22.68
C ARG A 15 25.14 3.28 22.97
N GLY A 16 25.84 3.55 24.07
CA GLY A 16 26.15 4.91 24.52
C GLY A 16 24.95 5.55 25.21
N SER A 17 25.09 6.81 25.61
CA SER A 17 24.01 7.63 26.14
C SER A 17 23.83 8.83 25.22
N ALA A 18 22.79 8.80 24.39
CA ALA A 18 22.42 9.97 23.60
C ALA A 18 21.94 11.08 24.54
N THR A 19 22.40 12.31 24.32
CA THR A 19 21.89 13.44 25.09
C THR A 19 20.50 13.86 24.60
N GLU A 20 19.80 14.66 25.41
CA GLU A 20 18.49 15.19 25.03
C GLU A 20 18.59 16.06 23.77
N GLU A 21 19.66 16.85 23.64
CA GLU A 21 19.92 17.70 22.48
C GLU A 21 20.16 16.88 21.21
N GLU A 22 20.90 15.78 21.30
CA GLU A 22 21.16 14.89 20.16
C GLU A 22 19.88 14.20 19.68
N LEU A 23 19.04 13.74 20.63
CA LEU A 23 17.73 13.16 20.30
C LEU A 23 16.80 14.20 19.66
N ALA A 24 16.76 15.43 20.19
CA ALA A 24 15.98 16.52 19.62
C ALA A 24 16.43 16.87 18.20
N ALA A 25 17.74 16.94 17.95
CA ALA A 25 18.30 17.20 16.63
C ALA A 25 17.91 16.09 15.63
N LEU A 26 17.99 14.82 16.06
CA LEU A 26 17.58 13.68 15.22
C LEU A 26 16.09 13.73 14.89
N ILE A 27 15.24 13.95 15.90
CA ILE A 27 13.78 14.01 15.71
C ILE A 27 13.42 15.15 14.75
N ALA A 28 14.05 16.32 14.88
CA ALA A 28 13.81 17.47 13.99
C ALA A 28 14.11 17.13 12.52
N VAL A 29 15.27 16.53 12.27
CA VAL A 29 15.67 16.11 10.92
C VAL A 29 14.74 15.05 10.34
N LEU A 30 14.38 14.03 11.15
CA LEU A 30 13.46 12.98 10.70
C LEU A 30 12.08 13.56 10.40
N SER A 31 11.58 14.46 11.25
CA SER A 31 10.28 15.10 11.06
C SER A 31 10.24 15.91 9.77
N GLU A 32 11.30 16.69 9.48
CA GLU A 32 11.41 17.42 8.22
C GLU A 32 11.44 16.49 7.00
N ALA A 33 12.23 15.41 7.06
CA ALA A 33 12.30 14.43 5.98
C ALA A 33 10.95 13.74 5.76
N PHE A 34 10.23 13.35 6.82
CA PHE A 34 8.90 12.76 6.72
C PHE A 34 7.89 13.73 6.10
N VAL A 35 7.91 15.01 6.48
CA VAL A 35 7.03 16.03 5.89
C VAL A 35 7.34 16.25 4.41
N ALA A 36 8.62 16.28 4.04
CA ALA A 36 9.05 16.41 2.64
C ALA A 36 8.62 15.19 1.82
N GLU A 37 8.85 13.99 2.32
CA GLU A 37 8.41 12.74 1.68
C GLU A 37 6.89 12.66 1.60
N GLU A 38 6.12 13.05 2.62
CA GLU A 38 4.67 13.08 2.57
C GLU A 38 4.16 14.05 1.50
N ALA A 39 4.81 15.21 1.36
CA ALA A 39 4.48 16.19 0.32
C ALA A 39 4.72 15.63 -1.10
N ASP A 40 5.77 14.84 -1.28
CA ASP A 40 6.13 14.22 -2.56
C ASP A 40 5.36 12.90 -2.81
N ALA A 41 4.97 12.20 -1.75
CA ALA A 41 4.25 10.93 -1.75
C ALA A 41 2.72 11.09 -1.84
N VAL A 42 2.23 12.25 -2.25
CA VAL A 42 0.84 12.39 -2.70
C VAL A 42 0.74 11.84 -4.12
N ALA A 43 0.82 10.51 -4.25
CA ALA A 43 0.52 9.85 -5.51
C ALA A 43 -0.91 10.25 -5.90
N ALA A 44 -1.05 11.00 -7.00
CA ALA A 44 -2.36 11.39 -7.49
C ALA A 44 -3.25 10.15 -7.65
N GLU A 45 -4.49 10.24 -7.17
CA GLU A 45 -5.44 9.14 -7.32
C GLU A 45 -5.51 8.74 -8.79
N LYS A 46 -5.09 7.51 -9.10
CA LYS A 46 -5.00 7.07 -10.48
C LYS A 46 -6.41 7.11 -11.08
N PRO A 47 -6.62 7.85 -12.19
CA PRO A 47 -7.93 7.85 -12.82
C PRO A 47 -8.29 6.42 -13.22
N VAL A 48 -9.53 6.02 -12.97
CA VAL A 48 -10.03 4.70 -13.36
C VAL A 48 -9.78 4.50 -14.85
N SER A 49 -9.03 3.47 -15.21
CA SER A 49 -8.72 3.19 -16.61
C SER A 49 -9.99 2.88 -17.39
N ALA A 50 -10.01 3.22 -18.68
CA ALA A 50 -11.14 2.87 -19.55
C ALA A 50 -11.43 1.36 -19.53
N TRP A 51 -10.39 0.53 -19.45
CA TRP A 51 -10.52 -0.92 -19.25
C TRP A 51 -11.20 -1.28 -17.93
N GLY A 52 -10.74 -0.73 -16.80
CA GLY A 52 -11.34 -1.00 -15.49
C GLY A 52 -12.81 -0.57 -15.41
N ARG A 53 -13.16 0.53 -16.08
CA ARG A 53 -14.54 1.05 -16.16
C ARG A 53 -15.47 0.20 -17.05
N THR A 54 -14.91 -0.50 -18.04
CA THR A 54 -15.69 -1.25 -19.04
C THR A 54 -15.56 -2.77 -18.90
N GLN A 55 -14.68 -3.25 -18.02
CA GLN A 55 -14.52 -4.66 -17.73
C GLN A 55 -15.85 -5.23 -17.22
N ARG A 56 -16.44 -6.12 -18.00
CA ARG A 56 -17.59 -6.91 -17.57
C ARG A 56 -17.11 -8.08 -16.73
N GLY A 57 -17.96 -8.55 -15.84
CA GLY A 57 -17.69 -9.75 -15.04
C GLY A 57 -17.22 -10.91 -15.93
N LEU A 58 -16.32 -11.72 -15.40
CA LEU A 58 -15.82 -12.92 -16.09
C LEU A 58 -17.03 -13.73 -16.57
N ARG A 59 -17.05 -14.07 -17.87
CA ARG A 59 -18.10 -14.94 -18.41
C ARG A 59 -18.01 -16.28 -17.69
N ALA A 60 -19.16 -16.86 -17.39
CA ALA A 60 -19.21 -18.22 -16.86
C ALA A 60 -18.47 -19.16 -17.82
N PRO A 61 -17.66 -20.10 -17.30
CA PRO A 61 -16.96 -21.07 -18.13
C PRO A 61 -17.97 -21.87 -18.98
N LEU A 62 -17.53 -22.28 -20.17
CA LEU A 62 -18.36 -23.05 -21.09
C LEU A 62 -18.82 -24.36 -20.41
N ARG A 63 -20.13 -24.62 -20.47
CA ARG A 63 -20.75 -25.84 -19.95
C ARG A 63 -20.32 -27.06 -20.76
N ARG A 64 -19.29 -27.76 -20.25
CA ARG A 64 -18.74 -29.01 -20.80
C ARG A 64 -19.69 -30.21 -20.70
N ASP A 65 -20.77 -30.08 -19.92
CA ASP A 65 -21.81 -31.07 -19.76
C ASP A 65 -22.87 -31.02 -20.87
N ILE A 66 -22.78 -30.05 -21.79
CA ILE A 66 -23.61 -29.95 -22.98
C ILE A 66 -22.76 -30.29 -24.20
N PRO A 67 -23.11 -31.33 -24.99
CA PRO A 67 -22.39 -31.66 -26.22
C PRO A 67 -22.53 -30.55 -27.26
N TRP A 68 -21.43 -30.22 -27.94
CA TRP A 68 -21.42 -29.19 -28.98
C TRP A 68 -21.93 -29.78 -30.31
N GLY A 69 -23.25 -29.70 -30.50
CA GLY A 69 -23.88 -30.19 -31.73
C GLY A 69 -23.54 -31.67 -32.00
N ARG A 70 -22.99 -31.96 -33.18
CA ARG A 70 -22.66 -33.33 -33.62
C ARG A 70 -21.23 -33.75 -33.27
N PHE A 71 -20.47 -32.90 -32.57
CA PHE A 71 -19.10 -33.19 -32.15
C PHE A 71 -19.10 -33.59 -30.67
N SER A 72 -19.07 -34.90 -30.45
CA SER A 72 -18.87 -35.51 -29.14
C SER A 72 -17.87 -36.67 -29.31
N GLY A 73 -16.58 -36.34 -29.45
CA GLY A 73 -15.53 -37.32 -29.71
C GLY A 73 -15.45 -37.74 -31.17
#